data_AF-W0E0A9-F1
#
_entry.id   AF-W0E0A9-F1
#
_cell.length_a   1.000
_cell.length_b   1.000
_cell.length_c   1.000
_cell.angle_alpha   90.00
_cell.angle_beta   90.00
_cell.angle_gamma   90.00
#
_symmetry.space_group_name_H-M   'P 1'
#
loop_
_entity.id
_entity.type
_entity.pdbx_description
1 polymer ?
#
loop_
_entity_poly.entity_id
_entity_poly.type
_entity_poly.pdbx_seq_one_letter_code
_entity_poly.pdbx_strand_id
1 'polypeptide(L)'
;MSASGGIIVLGGSGESGRRIVDHLARRYPRLRVASAARRPHVVEAGPGRRECVQLDLREREAARATIAEFDLAILAMGPTPAFGAEVHRLCLEAGVDCIDINDSLAVADQVLALHAQARDLGRRVFTGMGFTPGLSSLLLAQLAARRASPSGRYHIRSCMGAAYGGGESSPHAILATFSDHIEVFEGGCRRRVPTPWRDAQGSCPFPGQAEALQTIPFSALETASLGSGRSRVADGVAALDARYHIQYLKPGFARFMARFRWSETTLDRLARKFHASGQTMKAKKDADPDTVLWVYPHEAPEQGLLVQGVISSYDLTALMACALADAWLADELADYQGVYTVDQLEPESWERLSGHLARRGISSKPADLAALRAQGLDFGWVEAVAGDAVSDLAHYGANWYTAKPVHPKMVPLQKRFLVESEVWAALRGARRGTRWITFILLTLMRWRRHYRALADLRVRDDAATAKLWQAVTRDIAMFTSGYSHAREVLGRDEALRLYGKMFLETGRMEMRWLWPDASVFAAFDQPWRAVSDYWIAFLAGCEALGVLRYRLREEQGRISCMIEYCAYAEMFARLDCPELALLVREMEREALEAMAAHSGLRVNWTSHEDGTAEIVLGAPSAVVQAAPAEAV
;
A
#
# COMPACT_ATOMS: atom_id res chain seq x y z
N MET A 1 -8.12 14.97 30.17
CA MET A 1 -8.47 15.76 28.97
C MET A 1 -9.70 16.60 29.29
N SER A 2 -9.65 17.92 29.07
CA SER A 2 -10.83 18.78 29.23
C SER A 2 -11.79 18.58 28.03
N ALA A 3 -13.08 18.83 28.22
CA ALA A 3 -14.15 18.44 27.30
C ALA A 3 -14.24 19.23 25.97
N SER A 4 -13.19 19.94 25.52
CA SER A 4 -13.25 20.85 24.35
C SER A 4 -12.11 20.77 23.32
N GLY A 5 -11.05 20.00 23.55
CA GLY A 5 -9.87 20.03 22.67
C GLY A 5 -9.95 19.04 21.48
N GLY A 6 -9.15 19.30 20.43
CA GLY A 6 -9.17 18.57 19.15
C GLY A 6 -7.83 18.60 18.42
N ILE A 7 -7.81 18.12 17.18
CA ILE A 7 -6.63 18.13 16.30
C ILE A 7 -6.81 19.15 15.17
N ILE A 8 -5.82 20.01 14.94
CA ILE A 8 -5.76 20.90 13.78
C ILE A 8 -4.66 20.45 12.80
N VAL A 9 -5.01 20.30 11.52
CA VAL A 9 -4.08 19.94 10.45
C VAL A 9 -3.75 21.19 9.63
N LEU A 10 -2.56 21.73 9.82
CA LEU A 10 -2.07 22.90 9.09
C LEU A 10 -1.59 22.47 7.70
N GLY A 11 -2.09 23.11 6.65
CA GLY A 11 -1.93 22.61 5.28
C GLY A 11 -2.95 21.52 4.95
N GLY A 12 -4.09 21.50 5.65
CA GLY A 12 -5.14 20.49 5.52
C GLY A 12 -5.81 20.43 4.13
N SER A 13 -5.64 21.45 3.30
CA SER A 13 -6.09 21.46 1.89
C SER A 13 -5.11 20.79 0.91
N GLY A 14 -3.89 20.48 1.36
CA GLY A 14 -2.86 19.83 0.55
C GLY A 14 -3.04 18.31 0.44
N GLU A 15 -2.25 17.65 -0.41
CA GLU A 15 -2.35 16.21 -0.71
C GLU A 15 -2.27 15.31 0.53
N SER A 16 -1.24 15.47 1.35
CA SER A 16 -1.09 14.71 2.59
C SER A 16 -2.05 15.22 3.66
N GLY A 17 -2.23 16.54 3.78
CA GLY A 17 -3.10 17.16 4.79
C GLY A 17 -4.56 16.69 4.69
N ARG A 18 -5.13 16.63 3.48
CA ARG A 18 -6.52 16.16 3.30
C ARG A 18 -6.70 14.69 3.68
N ARG A 19 -5.68 13.86 3.43
CA ARG A 19 -5.68 12.45 3.85
C ARG A 19 -5.57 12.30 5.36
N ILE A 20 -4.70 13.10 6.01
CA ILE A 20 -4.60 13.11 7.48
C ILE A 20 -5.96 13.47 8.10
N VAL A 21 -6.61 14.53 7.59
CA VAL A 21 -7.95 14.93 8.05
C VAL A 21 -8.98 13.81 7.84
N ASP A 22 -9.00 13.20 6.65
CA ASP A 22 -9.96 12.13 6.34
C ASP A 22 -9.75 10.87 7.21
N HIS A 23 -8.50 10.41 7.36
CA HIS A 23 -8.14 9.26 8.16
C HIS A 23 -8.43 9.46 9.65
N LEU A 24 -8.16 10.64 10.21
CA LEU A 24 -8.48 10.92 11.62
C LEU A 24 -9.99 11.02 11.85
N ALA A 25 -10.72 11.69 10.95
CA ALA A 25 -12.15 11.88 11.11
C ALA A 25 -12.96 10.59 10.91
N ARG A 26 -12.53 9.69 10.00
CA ARG A 26 -13.13 8.36 9.82
C ARG A 26 -12.87 7.46 11.02
N ARG A 27 -11.63 7.42 11.53
CA ARG A 27 -11.25 6.60 12.68
C ARG A 27 -11.87 7.09 14.00
N TYR A 28 -11.95 8.41 14.18
CA TYR A 28 -12.46 9.02 15.39
C TYR A 28 -13.64 9.97 15.08
N PRO A 29 -14.86 9.45 14.83
CA PRO A 29 -15.98 10.29 14.41
C PRO A 29 -16.39 11.39 15.41
N ARG A 30 -16.03 11.22 16.69
CA ARG A 30 -16.32 12.18 17.77
C ARG A 30 -15.22 13.22 17.96
N LEU A 31 -14.03 13.01 17.40
CA LEU A 31 -12.90 13.93 17.52
C LEU A 31 -13.14 15.17 16.66
N ARG A 32 -12.92 16.37 17.22
CA ARG A 32 -12.88 17.62 16.46
C ARG A 32 -11.60 17.63 15.62
N VAL A 33 -11.74 17.53 14.29
CA VAL A 33 -10.61 17.60 13.35
C VAL A 33 -10.76 18.81 12.45
N ALA A 34 -9.87 19.79 12.59
CA ALA A 34 -9.85 21.00 11.78
C ALA A 34 -8.86 20.88 10.62
N SER A 35 -9.31 21.16 9.41
CA SER A 35 -8.49 21.32 8.21
C SER A 35 -8.15 22.79 8.06
N ALA A 36 -6.91 23.18 8.38
CA ALA A 36 -6.47 24.56 8.34
C ALA A 36 -5.70 24.88 7.06
N ALA A 37 -6.10 25.95 6.39
CA ALA A 37 -5.45 26.43 5.18
C ALA A 37 -5.51 27.96 5.07
N ARG A 38 -4.61 28.54 4.27
CA ARG A 38 -4.56 30.00 4.04
C ARG A 38 -5.83 30.54 3.39
N ARG A 39 -6.50 29.74 2.56
CA ARG A 39 -7.75 30.09 1.89
C ARG A 39 -8.82 29.10 2.32
N PRO A 40 -10.07 29.53 2.52
CA PRO A 40 -11.18 28.61 2.71
C PRO A 40 -11.23 27.58 1.58
N HIS A 41 -11.48 26.33 1.94
CA HIS A 41 -11.66 25.23 1.00
C HIS A 41 -12.82 24.35 1.45
N VAL A 42 -13.34 23.56 0.52
CA VAL A 42 -14.38 22.59 0.85
C VAL A 42 -13.71 21.41 1.54
N VAL A 43 -14.14 21.12 2.75
CA VAL A 43 -13.86 19.84 3.40
C VAL A 43 -14.97 18.89 2.98
N GLU A 44 -14.60 17.79 2.34
CA GLU A 44 -15.58 16.81 1.83
C GLU A 44 -16.48 16.32 2.97
N ALA A 45 -17.78 16.26 2.68
CA ALA A 45 -18.75 15.69 3.60
C ALA A 45 -18.43 14.20 3.78
N GLY A 46 -18.39 13.75 5.02
CA GLY A 46 -18.05 12.38 5.38
C GLY A 46 -18.27 12.13 6.86
N PRO A 47 -18.05 10.89 7.32
CA PRO A 47 -18.14 10.59 8.74
C PRO A 47 -17.10 11.40 9.53
N GLY A 48 -17.53 11.87 10.71
CA GLY A 48 -16.72 12.60 11.67
C GLY A 48 -16.94 14.11 11.69
N ARG A 49 -16.51 14.74 12.80
CA ARG A 49 -16.61 16.20 13.00
C ARG A 49 -15.42 16.92 12.34
N ARG A 50 -15.59 17.27 11.07
CA ARG A 50 -14.59 17.99 10.27
C ARG A 50 -14.98 19.45 10.13
N GLU A 51 -14.01 20.35 10.28
CA GLU A 51 -14.22 21.79 10.04
C GLU A 51 -13.10 22.38 9.18
N CYS A 52 -13.43 23.40 8.38
CA CYS A 52 -12.44 24.19 7.67
C CYS A 52 -12.07 25.41 8.54
N VAL A 53 -10.78 25.65 8.72
CA VAL A 53 -10.27 26.80 9.46
C VAL A 53 -9.37 27.62 8.55
N GLN A 54 -9.64 28.92 8.44
CA GLN A 54 -8.74 29.82 7.74
C GLN A 54 -7.57 30.17 8.68
N LEU A 55 -6.34 29.92 8.22
CA LEU A 55 -5.13 30.20 8.99
C LEU A 55 -4.05 30.74 8.05
N ASP A 56 -3.67 32.01 8.24
CA ASP A 56 -2.55 32.64 7.52
C ASP A 56 -1.44 32.98 8.51
N LEU A 57 -0.25 32.40 8.30
CA LEU A 57 0.91 32.63 9.17
C LEU A 57 1.41 34.08 9.13
N ARG A 58 1.03 34.87 8.11
CA ARG A 58 1.31 36.31 8.06
C ARG A 58 0.54 37.09 9.13
N GLU A 59 -0.55 36.52 9.63
CA GLU A 59 -1.36 37.05 10.73
C GLU A 59 -1.02 36.29 12.02
N ARG A 60 0.25 36.38 12.45
CA ARG A 60 0.85 35.53 13.49
C ARG A 60 0.01 35.39 14.76
N GLU A 61 -0.48 36.48 15.34
CA GLU A 61 -1.29 36.42 16.57
C GLU A 61 -2.64 35.73 16.35
N ALA A 62 -3.30 35.96 15.21
CA ALA A 62 -4.54 35.28 14.87
C ALA A 62 -4.30 33.78 14.66
N ALA A 63 -3.21 33.42 13.96
CA ALA A 63 -2.80 32.03 13.79
C ALA A 63 -2.48 31.36 15.14
N ARG A 64 -1.75 32.03 16.03
CA ARG A 64 -1.44 31.54 17.39
C ARG A 64 -2.71 31.30 18.20
N ALA A 65 -3.63 32.27 18.22
CA ALA A 65 -4.90 32.17 18.93
C ALA A 65 -5.75 31.00 18.40
N THR A 66 -5.80 30.82 17.08
CA THR A 66 -6.50 29.72 16.44
C THR A 66 -5.90 28.36 16.81
N ILE A 67 -4.56 28.24 16.79
CA ILE A 67 -3.87 27.00 17.16
C ILE A 67 -4.14 26.66 18.63
N ALA A 68 -4.16 27.65 19.52
CA ALA A 68 -4.40 27.46 20.96
C ALA A 68 -5.78 26.89 21.32
N GLU A 69 -6.72 26.82 20.37
CA GLU A 69 -8.02 26.15 20.57
C GLU A 69 -7.95 24.61 20.48
N PHE A 70 -6.79 24.06 20.10
CA PHE A 70 -6.57 22.64 19.86
C PHE A 70 -5.50 22.09 20.80
N ASP A 71 -5.49 20.77 20.97
CA ASP A 71 -4.49 20.11 21.84
C ASP A 71 -3.26 19.65 21.05
N LEU A 72 -3.45 19.39 19.76
CA LEU A 72 -2.42 18.86 18.85
C LEU A 72 -2.53 19.53 17.47
N ALA A 73 -1.38 19.96 16.96
CA ALA A 73 -1.23 20.46 15.60
C ALA A 73 -0.45 19.46 14.73
N ILE A 74 -1.01 19.08 13.57
CA ILE A 74 -0.31 18.28 12.56
C ILE A 74 0.11 19.18 11.39
N LEU A 75 1.41 19.31 11.17
CA LEU A 75 2.00 20.23 10.20
C LEU A 75 2.24 19.50 8.88
N ALA A 76 1.34 19.73 7.92
CA ALA A 76 1.37 19.21 6.55
C ALA A 76 1.47 20.33 5.50
N MET A 77 2.03 21.48 5.88
CA MET A 77 2.25 22.62 4.99
C MET A 77 3.50 22.43 4.14
N GLY A 78 3.46 22.94 2.91
CA GLY A 78 4.62 22.97 2.04
C GLY A 78 4.58 24.12 1.03
N PRO A 79 5.71 24.43 0.40
CA PRO A 79 7.02 23.77 0.55
C PRO A 79 7.72 24.12 1.88
N THR A 80 8.23 23.10 2.58
CA THR A 80 8.78 23.20 3.95
C THR A 80 9.88 24.26 4.13
N PRO A 81 10.84 24.43 3.20
CA PRO A 81 11.88 25.45 3.33
C PRO A 81 11.36 26.89 3.43
N ALA A 82 10.16 27.19 2.89
CA ALA A 82 9.58 28.52 2.95
C ALA A 82 9.15 28.94 4.37
N PHE A 83 8.95 27.98 5.27
CA PHE A 83 8.47 28.21 6.64
C PHE A 83 9.56 27.95 7.70
N GLY A 84 10.59 27.17 7.37
CA GLY A 84 11.61 26.77 8.35
C GLY A 84 10.96 26.14 9.60
N ALA A 85 11.48 26.49 10.78
CA ALA A 85 10.90 26.09 12.06
C ALA A 85 9.88 27.10 12.65
N GLU A 86 9.39 28.08 11.88
CA GLU A 86 8.52 29.14 12.39
C GLU A 86 7.20 28.60 12.96
N VAL A 87 6.61 27.63 12.26
CA VAL A 87 5.31 27.05 12.62
C VAL A 87 5.43 26.21 13.90
N HIS A 88 6.56 25.52 14.09
CA HIS A 88 6.85 24.81 15.33
C HIS A 88 6.92 25.76 16.51
N ARG A 89 7.63 26.88 16.37
CA ARG A 89 7.68 27.93 17.40
C ARG A 89 6.30 28.47 17.71
N LEU A 90 5.46 28.69 16.68
CA LEU A 90 4.09 29.15 16.85
C LEU A 90 3.24 28.15 17.66
N CYS A 91 3.39 26.84 17.41
CA CYS A 91 2.71 25.81 18.20
C CYS A 91 3.17 25.81 19.66
N LEU A 92 4.49 25.90 19.89
CA LEU A 92 5.06 26.01 21.23
C LEU A 92 4.55 27.24 22.00
N GLU A 93 4.47 28.40 21.34
CA GLU A 93 3.93 29.64 21.90
C GLU A 93 2.41 29.58 22.15
N ALA A 94 1.69 28.75 21.39
CA ALA A 94 0.28 28.45 21.62
C ALA A 94 0.05 27.42 22.73
N GLY A 95 1.11 26.79 23.25
CA GLY A 95 1.01 25.72 24.24
C GLY A 95 0.51 24.38 23.66
N VAL A 96 0.71 24.16 22.36
CA VAL A 96 0.18 23.02 21.61
C VAL A 96 1.30 22.07 21.19
N ASP A 97 1.07 20.77 21.36
CA ASP A 97 1.99 19.75 20.85
C ASP A 97 1.94 19.71 19.32
N CYS A 98 3.01 19.30 18.65
CA CYS A 98 2.96 19.16 17.20
C CYS A 98 3.63 17.90 16.64
N ILE A 99 3.03 17.41 15.56
CA ILE A 99 3.57 16.36 14.69
C ILE A 99 3.79 17.01 13.32
N ASP A 100 4.95 16.86 12.71
CA ASP A 100 5.21 17.31 11.35
C ASP A 100 5.60 16.16 10.41
N ILE A 101 5.38 16.38 9.12
CA ILE A 101 5.82 15.47 8.04
C ILE A 101 7.07 15.98 7.31
N ASN A 102 7.88 16.83 7.97
CA ASN A 102 9.01 17.55 7.37
C ASN A 102 9.87 16.64 6.48
N ASP A 103 10.12 17.13 5.27
CA ASP A 103 10.88 16.46 4.20
C ASP A 103 12.15 17.25 3.82
N SER A 104 12.48 18.31 4.56
CA SER A 104 13.67 19.13 4.34
C SER A 104 14.73 18.94 5.42
N LEU A 105 15.92 18.50 5.01
CA LEU A 105 17.08 18.36 5.89
C LEU A 105 17.48 19.68 6.55
N ALA A 106 17.45 20.78 5.79
CA ALA A 106 17.79 22.11 6.31
C ALA A 106 16.80 22.60 7.39
N VAL A 107 15.53 22.18 7.30
CA VAL A 107 14.51 22.48 8.31
C VAL A 107 14.62 21.53 9.50
N ALA A 108 14.98 20.27 9.27
CA ALA A 108 15.17 19.28 10.35
C ALA A 108 16.16 19.79 11.41
N ASP A 109 17.30 20.36 11.00
CA ASP A 109 18.28 20.95 11.92
C ASP A 109 17.69 22.10 12.76
N GLN A 110 16.88 22.96 12.14
CA GLN A 110 16.23 24.08 12.83
C GLN A 110 15.19 23.61 13.84
N VAL A 111 14.43 22.58 13.49
CA VAL A 111 13.39 22.01 14.36
C VAL A 111 14.03 21.27 15.53
N LEU A 112 15.08 20.46 15.29
CA LEU A 112 15.83 19.77 16.35
C LEU A 112 16.44 20.76 17.36
N ALA A 113 16.87 21.94 16.91
CA ALA A 113 17.38 23.00 17.79
C ALA A 113 16.34 23.56 18.78
N LEU A 114 15.03 23.33 18.54
CA LEU A 114 13.97 23.72 19.47
C LEU A 114 13.81 22.76 20.66
N HIS A 115 14.61 21.70 20.77
CA HIS A 115 14.44 20.67 21.80
C HIS A 115 14.40 21.24 23.23
N ALA A 116 15.36 22.08 23.61
CA ALA A 116 15.41 22.66 24.95
C ALA A 116 14.18 23.55 25.21
N GLN A 117 13.82 24.42 24.26
CA GLN A 117 12.63 25.28 24.38
C GLN A 117 11.35 24.45 24.54
N ALA A 118 11.15 23.43 23.71
CA ALA A 118 9.97 22.57 23.78
C ALA A 118 9.91 21.82 25.11
N ARG A 119 11.05 21.32 25.61
CA ARG A 119 11.15 20.66 26.91
C ARG A 119 10.82 21.61 28.07
N ASP A 120 11.38 22.82 28.06
CA ASP A 120 11.16 23.79 29.13
C ASP A 120 9.69 24.28 29.18
N LEU A 121 8.98 24.23 28.05
CA LEU A 121 7.53 24.48 27.95
C LEU A 121 6.65 23.24 28.23
N GLY A 122 7.26 22.09 28.51
CA GLY A 122 6.57 20.81 28.69
C GLY A 122 5.74 20.40 27.47
N ARG A 123 6.24 20.69 26.26
CA ARG A 123 5.57 20.40 24.97
C ARG A 123 6.30 19.31 24.21
N ARG A 124 5.54 18.61 23.36
CA ARG A 124 6.01 17.52 22.50
C ARG A 124 6.04 17.97 21.06
N VAL A 125 7.19 17.80 20.41
CA VAL A 125 7.35 18.02 18.97
C VAL A 125 7.91 16.75 18.34
N PHE A 126 7.19 16.20 17.38
CA PHE A 126 7.60 15.03 16.62
C PHE A 126 7.82 15.42 15.16
N THR A 127 9.04 15.27 14.67
CA THR A 127 9.42 15.75 13.33
C THR A 127 9.84 14.63 12.40
N GLY A 128 9.54 14.80 11.11
CA GLY A 128 9.85 13.83 10.06
C GLY A 128 8.95 12.59 10.10
N MET A 129 7.66 12.75 10.39
CA MET A 129 6.69 11.66 10.59
C MET A 129 5.92 11.34 9.31
N GLY A 130 6.63 11.07 8.21
CA GLY A 130 6.06 10.80 6.90
C GLY A 130 6.49 9.45 6.28
N PHE A 131 6.53 9.41 4.95
CA PHE A 131 7.01 8.24 4.22
C PHE A 131 8.54 8.09 4.32
N THR A 132 9.28 9.11 3.89
CA THR A 132 10.74 9.18 3.98
C THR A 132 11.16 10.63 4.28
N PRO A 133 11.47 11.00 5.54
CA PRO A 133 11.62 10.16 6.75
C PRO A 133 10.27 9.79 7.41
N GLY A 134 10.33 8.96 8.45
CA GLY A 134 9.18 8.50 9.24
C GLY A 134 9.08 6.99 9.21
N LEU A 135 8.41 6.43 8.20
CA LEU A 135 8.40 4.98 7.97
C LEU A 135 9.81 4.45 7.70
N SER A 136 10.61 5.10 6.84
CA SER A 136 12.01 4.68 6.62
C SER A 136 12.84 4.72 7.90
N SER A 137 12.60 5.72 8.75
CA SER A 137 13.29 5.89 10.01
C SER A 137 12.91 4.81 11.02
N LEU A 138 11.64 4.40 11.06
CA LEU A 138 11.16 3.27 11.87
C LEU A 138 11.83 1.96 11.46
N LEU A 139 11.85 1.66 10.15
CA LEU A 139 12.49 0.44 9.64
C LEU A 139 14.01 0.45 9.88
N LEU A 140 14.67 1.60 9.70
CA LEU A 140 16.09 1.76 10.00
C LEU A 140 16.36 1.55 11.48
N ALA A 141 15.56 2.14 12.37
CA ALA A 141 15.72 2.00 13.81
C ALA A 141 15.59 0.54 14.26
N GLN A 142 14.59 -0.19 13.76
CA GLN A 142 14.41 -1.62 14.05
C GLN A 142 15.59 -2.47 13.56
N LEU A 143 16.10 -2.21 12.35
CA LEU A 143 17.25 -2.92 11.80
C LEU A 143 18.56 -2.62 12.54
N ALA A 144 18.79 -1.35 12.87
CA ALA A 144 19.98 -0.91 13.56
C ALA A 144 20.02 -1.37 15.02
N ALA A 145 18.88 -1.34 15.73
CA ALA A 145 18.76 -1.82 17.11
C ALA A 145 19.09 -3.32 17.25
N ARG A 146 18.70 -4.14 16.26
CA ARG A 146 19.07 -5.57 16.22
C ARG A 146 20.42 -5.85 15.55
N ARG A 147 21.20 -4.82 15.22
CA ARG A 147 22.49 -4.89 14.52
C ARG A 147 22.46 -5.75 13.25
N ALA A 148 21.45 -5.54 12.40
CA ALA A 148 21.24 -6.34 11.20
C ALA A 148 22.37 -6.21 10.15
N SER A 149 23.13 -5.11 10.13
CA SER A 149 24.36 -4.99 9.33
C SER A 149 25.60 -5.13 10.22
N PRO A 150 26.47 -6.13 9.97
CA PRO A 150 27.76 -6.23 10.66
C PRO A 150 28.68 -5.02 10.45
N SER A 151 28.58 -4.35 9.29
CA SER A 151 29.37 -3.15 8.98
C SER A 151 28.69 -1.85 9.44
N GLY A 152 27.45 -1.92 9.92
CA GLY A 152 26.61 -0.76 10.21
C GLY A 152 26.15 0.01 8.97
N ARG A 153 26.28 -0.55 7.76
CA ARG A 153 25.91 0.13 6.51
C ARG A 153 24.49 -0.25 6.10
N TYR A 154 23.64 0.75 5.96
CA TYR A 154 22.24 0.56 5.56
C TYR A 154 21.90 1.36 4.31
N HIS A 155 20.93 0.84 3.55
CA HIS A 155 20.37 1.50 2.39
C HIS A 155 18.89 1.78 2.60
N ILE A 156 18.43 2.95 2.16
CA ILE A 156 17.01 3.28 1.98
C ILE A 156 16.73 3.36 0.48
N ARG A 157 15.77 2.59 -0.01
CA ARG A 157 15.32 2.60 -1.39
C ARG A 157 13.81 2.78 -1.44
N SER A 158 13.35 3.82 -2.12
CA SER A 158 11.93 4.02 -2.38
C SER A 158 11.61 3.99 -3.88
N CYS A 159 10.48 3.43 -4.25
CA CYS A 159 9.95 3.45 -5.61
C CYS A 159 8.51 3.94 -5.56
N MET A 160 8.19 4.99 -6.33
CA MET A 160 6.85 5.52 -6.44
C MET A 160 6.36 5.46 -7.89
N GLY A 161 5.26 4.75 -8.11
CA GLY A 161 4.54 4.74 -9.37
C GLY A 161 3.83 6.07 -9.69
N ALA A 162 3.33 6.22 -10.91
CA ALA A 162 2.72 7.46 -11.39
C ALA A 162 1.19 7.56 -11.25
N ALA A 163 0.49 6.53 -10.73
CA ALA A 163 -0.97 6.45 -10.82
C ALA A 163 -1.76 7.44 -9.95
N TYR A 164 -1.17 8.03 -8.91
CA TYR A 164 -1.88 8.95 -8.00
C TYR A 164 -1.75 10.43 -8.38
N GLY A 165 -0.77 10.77 -9.22
CA GLY A 165 -0.32 12.16 -9.35
C GLY A 165 0.27 12.67 -8.02
N GLY A 166 0.71 13.93 -7.98
CA GLY A 166 1.25 14.55 -6.77
C GLY A 166 0.56 15.85 -6.42
N GLY A 167 0.66 16.26 -5.16
CA GLY A 167 0.21 17.59 -4.73
C GLY A 167 1.06 18.72 -5.31
N GLU A 168 0.54 19.95 -5.30
CA GLU A 168 1.24 21.12 -5.86
C GLU A 168 2.60 21.42 -5.19
N SER A 169 2.77 21.04 -3.92
CA SER A 169 4.02 21.21 -3.17
C SER A 169 5.06 20.12 -3.47
N SER A 170 4.65 18.89 -3.82
CA SER A 170 5.56 17.76 -4.00
C SER A 170 6.66 18.00 -5.05
N PRO A 171 6.37 18.60 -6.22
CA PRO A 171 7.42 18.94 -7.18
C PRO A 171 8.50 19.87 -6.62
N HIS A 172 8.17 20.76 -5.68
CA HIS A 172 9.16 21.64 -5.05
C HIS A 172 10.11 20.81 -4.18
N ALA A 173 9.59 19.86 -3.40
CA ALA A 173 10.39 18.94 -2.61
C ALA A 173 11.31 18.08 -3.49
N ILE A 174 10.78 17.50 -4.57
CA ILE A 174 11.57 16.70 -5.52
C ILE A 174 12.68 17.55 -6.15
N LEU A 175 12.37 18.74 -6.66
CA LEU A 175 13.36 19.62 -7.27
C LEU A 175 14.45 20.04 -6.28
N ALA A 176 14.11 20.24 -5.00
CA ALA A 176 15.08 20.55 -3.96
C ALA A 176 16.09 19.41 -3.70
N THR A 177 15.75 18.15 -4.03
CA THR A 177 16.70 17.03 -3.95
C THR A 177 17.72 17.01 -5.09
N PHE A 178 17.51 17.75 -6.18
CA PHE A 178 18.43 17.77 -7.31
C PHE A 178 19.63 18.69 -7.03
N SER A 179 20.66 18.10 -6.40
CA SER A 179 21.87 18.82 -5.99
C SER A 179 23.14 18.14 -6.48
N ASP A 180 24.18 18.91 -6.77
CA ASP A 180 25.52 18.41 -7.12
C ASP A 180 26.28 17.86 -5.90
N HIS A 181 25.81 18.18 -4.70
CA HIS A 181 26.28 17.64 -3.42
C HIS A 181 25.10 17.21 -2.54
N ILE A 182 25.23 16.09 -1.88
CA ILE A 182 24.29 15.62 -0.87
C ILE A 182 24.98 15.50 0.48
N GLU A 183 24.19 15.50 1.55
CA GLU A 183 24.65 15.09 2.86
C GLU A 183 24.34 13.61 3.08
N VAL A 184 25.33 12.89 3.59
CA VAL A 184 25.25 11.47 3.95
C VAL A 184 25.73 11.30 5.38
N PHE A 185 25.30 10.21 6.03
CA PHE A 185 25.91 9.75 7.27
C PHE A 185 27.00 8.74 6.91
N GLU A 186 28.25 9.00 7.27
CA GLU A 186 29.38 8.13 6.96
C GLU A 186 30.47 8.29 8.02
N GLY A 187 30.94 7.16 8.56
CA GLY A 187 31.97 7.15 9.60
C GLY A 187 31.48 7.73 10.94
N GLY A 188 30.19 7.57 11.22
CA GLY A 188 29.57 8.06 12.47
C GLY A 188 29.28 9.56 12.48
N CYS A 189 29.42 10.27 11.36
CA CYS A 189 29.11 11.70 11.27
C CYS A 189 28.47 12.10 9.94
N ARG A 190 27.84 13.27 9.93
CA ARG A 190 27.33 13.88 8.70
C ARG A 190 28.49 14.39 7.84
N ARG A 191 28.46 14.06 6.56
CA ARG A 191 29.43 14.51 5.57
C ARG A 191 28.73 15.01 4.32
N ARG A 192 29.18 16.14 3.81
CA ARG A 192 28.78 16.62 2.49
C ARG A 192 29.70 16.01 1.44
N VAL A 193 29.12 15.31 0.48
CA VAL A 193 29.84 14.60 -0.58
C VAL A 193 29.31 14.99 -1.95
N PRO A 194 30.12 14.88 -3.03
CA PRO A 194 29.60 14.99 -4.38
C PRO A 194 28.50 13.95 -4.60
N THR A 195 27.39 14.36 -5.23
CA THR A 195 26.25 13.47 -5.44
C THR A 195 26.67 12.30 -6.34
N PRO A 196 26.48 11.03 -5.90
CA PRO A 196 26.94 9.86 -6.62
C PRO A 196 26.00 9.51 -7.79
N TRP A 197 25.94 10.38 -8.79
CA TRP A 197 25.05 10.25 -9.95
C TRP A 197 25.34 9.02 -10.82
N ARG A 198 26.54 8.44 -10.71
CA ARG A 198 27.02 7.30 -11.49
C ARG A 198 27.89 6.41 -10.61
N ASP A 199 27.28 5.40 -10.03
CA ASP A 199 27.96 4.38 -9.25
C ASP A 199 27.23 3.03 -9.37
N ALA A 200 27.76 2.00 -8.69
CA ALA A 200 27.18 0.66 -8.70
C ALA A 200 25.78 0.58 -8.06
N GLN A 201 25.37 1.61 -7.30
CA GLN A 201 24.12 1.68 -6.57
C GLN A 201 23.02 2.45 -7.33
N GLY A 202 23.31 2.94 -8.54
CA GLY A 202 22.38 3.71 -9.38
C GLY A 202 21.21 2.91 -9.96
N SER A 203 21.14 1.59 -9.72
CA SER A 203 20.06 0.72 -10.14
C SER A 203 19.62 -0.20 -8.99
N CYS A 204 18.33 -0.42 -8.82
CA CYS A 204 17.76 -1.23 -7.73
C CYS A 204 16.68 -2.18 -8.25
N PRO A 205 16.75 -3.50 -7.94
CA PRO A 205 15.73 -4.48 -8.32
C PRO A 205 14.54 -4.41 -7.36
N PHE A 206 13.69 -3.40 -7.50
CA PHE A 206 12.51 -3.28 -6.65
C PHE A 206 11.57 -4.49 -6.79
N PRO A 207 10.99 -4.98 -5.67
CA PRO A 207 9.93 -5.98 -5.68
C PRO A 207 8.82 -5.65 -6.69
N GLY A 208 8.31 -6.68 -7.37
CA GLY A 208 7.26 -6.55 -8.37
C GLY A 208 7.68 -5.87 -9.68
N GLN A 209 8.93 -5.41 -9.83
CA GLN A 209 9.43 -4.85 -11.09
C GLN A 209 10.13 -5.92 -11.93
N ALA A 210 9.92 -5.88 -13.25
CA ALA A 210 10.51 -6.86 -14.18
C ALA A 210 12.01 -6.65 -14.36
N GLU A 211 12.48 -5.40 -14.27
CA GLU A 211 13.87 -5.00 -14.42
C GLU A 211 14.27 -4.08 -13.27
N ALA A 212 15.58 -3.99 -13.01
CA ALA A 212 16.11 -3.05 -12.03
C ALA A 212 15.88 -1.61 -12.51
N LEU A 213 15.36 -0.77 -11.62
CA LEU A 213 15.01 0.61 -11.93
C LEU A 213 16.14 1.55 -11.53
N GLN A 214 16.38 2.58 -12.35
CA GLN A 214 17.37 3.58 -12.03
C GLN A 214 16.92 4.46 -10.87
N THR A 215 17.83 4.79 -9.96
CA THR A 215 17.53 5.57 -8.76
C THR A 215 18.27 6.90 -8.73
N ILE A 216 17.73 7.85 -7.96
CA ILE A 216 18.28 9.19 -7.73
C ILE A 216 18.72 9.27 -6.27
N PRO A 217 20.00 9.57 -5.99
CA PRO A 217 20.47 9.76 -4.62
C PRO A 217 19.98 11.09 -4.04
N PHE A 218 19.70 11.10 -2.74
CA PHE A 218 19.26 12.28 -2.02
C PHE A 218 19.83 12.31 -0.60
N SER A 219 19.75 13.47 0.06
CA SER A 219 20.14 13.60 1.47
C SER A 219 19.02 13.10 2.36
N ALA A 220 19.19 11.93 2.97
CA ALA A 220 18.24 11.38 3.94
C ALA A 220 18.13 12.29 5.17
N LEU A 221 16.90 12.55 5.62
CA LEU A 221 16.67 13.38 6.80
C LEU A 221 17.12 12.69 8.10
N GLU A 222 17.12 11.35 8.12
CA GLU A 222 17.69 10.53 9.19
C GLU A 222 19.14 10.91 9.50
N THR A 223 19.88 11.45 8.53
CA THR A 223 21.27 11.88 8.76
C THR A 223 21.36 13.02 9.79
N ALA A 224 20.34 13.89 9.90
CA ALA A 224 20.31 14.96 10.90
C ALA A 224 20.19 14.39 12.32
N SER A 225 19.25 13.47 12.55
CA SER A 225 19.06 12.87 13.88
C SER A 225 20.20 11.94 14.26
N LEU A 226 20.72 11.12 13.34
CA LEU A 226 21.91 10.30 13.55
C LEU A 226 23.13 11.14 13.97
N GLY A 227 23.31 12.31 13.34
CA GLY A 227 24.40 13.23 13.66
C GLY A 227 24.18 14.11 14.91
N SER A 228 22.99 14.07 15.53
CA SER A 228 22.63 14.98 16.63
C SER A 228 23.20 14.57 18.00
N GLY A 229 23.75 13.36 18.13
CA GLY A 229 24.18 12.77 19.41
C GLY A 229 23.03 12.31 20.31
N ARG A 230 21.77 12.48 19.89
CA ARG A 230 20.57 12.02 20.62
C ARG A 230 19.93 10.76 20.03
N SER A 231 20.36 10.33 18.85
CA SER A 231 19.86 9.11 18.21
C SER A 231 20.20 7.89 19.05
N ARG A 232 19.23 6.99 19.24
CA ARG A 232 19.42 5.74 19.99
C ARG A 232 20.04 4.63 19.16
N VAL A 233 20.12 4.83 17.85
CA VAL A 233 20.60 3.81 16.90
C VAL A 233 21.86 4.23 16.15
N ALA A 234 22.40 5.44 16.42
CA ALA A 234 23.61 5.94 15.78
C ALA A 234 24.80 4.97 15.93
N ASP A 235 24.98 4.34 17.10
CA ASP A 235 26.05 3.36 17.33
C ASP A 235 25.94 2.10 16.45
N GLY A 236 24.73 1.81 15.96
CA GLY A 236 24.45 0.69 15.06
C GLY A 236 24.57 1.07 13.58
N VAL A 237 24.72 2.35 13.25
CA VAL A 237 24.74 2.87 11.88
C VAL A 237 26.08 3.54 11.60
N ALA A 238 26.94 2.93 10.78
CA ALA A 238 28.19 3.52 10.32
C ALA A 238 28.02 4.32 9.02
N ALA A 239 27.10 3.91 8.15
CA ALA A 239 26.78 4.65 6.93
C ALA A 239 25.33 4.46 6.47
N LEU A 240 24.78 5.49 5.82
CA LEU A 240 23.43 5.48 5.26
C LEU A 240 23.43 6.01 3.81
N ASP A 241 23.00 5.17 2.86
CA ASP A 241 22.80 5.55 1.46
C ASP A 241 21.31 5.54 1.12
N ALA A 242 20.76 6.68 0.71
CA ALA A 242 19.35 6.82 0.40
C ALA A 242 19.11 7.24 -1.05
N ARG A 243 18.21 6.51 -1.73
CA ARG A 243 17.86 6.76 -3.13
C ARG A 243 16.39 6.48 -3.39
N TYR A 244 15.83 7.16 -4.39
CA TYR A 244 14.45 6.94 -4.81
C TYR A 244 14.32 6.72 -6.32
N HIS A 245 13.23 6.11 -6.74
CA HIS A 245 12.75 6.06 -8.11
C HIS A 245 11.35 6.67 -8.18
N ILE A 246 11.11 7.54 -9.17
CA ILE A 246 9.77 8.01 -9.51
C ILE A 246 9.53 7.64 -10.97
N GLN A 247 8.43 6.95 -11.25
CA GLN A 247 8.10 6.53 -12.60
C GLN A 247 8.08 7.74 -13.55
N TYR A 248 8.71 7.59 -14.72
CA TYR A 248 8.95 8.63 -15.73
C TYR A 248 9.95 9.75 -15.38
N LEU A 249 10.47 9.81 -14.15
CA LEU A 249 11.55 10.74 -13.80
C LEU A 249 12.91 10.12 -14.09
N LYS A 250 13.58 10.59 -15.15
CA LYS A 250 14.90 10.07 -15.54
C LYS A 250 16.02 10.68 -14.66
N PRO A 251 16.94 9.87 -14.09
CA PRO A 251 18.09 10.39 -13.34
C PRO A 251 18.98 11.34 -14.15
N GLY A 252 19.05 11.13 -15.47
CA GLY A 252 19.78 12.04 -16.37
C GLY A 252 19.23 13.47 -16.35
N PHE A 253 17.91 13.64 -16.18
CA PHE A 253 17.27 14.94 -16.02
C PHE A 253 17.59 15.54 -14.65
N ALA A 254 17.44 14.77 -13.56
CA ALA A 254 17.79 15.21 -12.21
C ALA A 254 19.24 15.69 -12.11
N ARG A 255 20.16 14.91 -12.70
CA ARG A 255 21.58 15.27 -12.79
C ARG A 255 21.82 16.54 -13.60
N PHE A 256 21.11 16.74 -14.71
CA PHE A 256 21.22 17.96 -15.49
C PHE A 256 20.77 19.18 -14.67
N MET A 257 19.63 19.06 -14.00
CA MET A 257 19.08 20.11 -13.13
C MET A 257 20.06 20.50 -12.02
N ALA A 258 20.71 19.52 -11.40
CA ALA A 258 21.66 19.72 -10.31
C ALA A 258 22.92 20.54 -10.67
N ARG A 259 23.25 20.69 -11.97
CA ARG A 259 24.44 21.44 -12.41
C ARG A 259 24.26 22.96 -12.40
N PHE A 260 23.03 23.43 -12.22
CA PHE A 260 22.70 24.84 -12.29
C PHE A 260 22.08 25.30 -10.97
N ARG A 261 22.43 26.51 -10.56
CA ARG A 261 21.71 27.21 -9.49
C ARG A 261 20.55 27.96 -10.12
N TRP A 262 19.34 27.48 -9.86
CA TRP A 262 18.12 28.07 -10.40
C TRP A 262 17.58 29.14 -9.45
N SER A 263 17.01 30.21 -10.01
CA SER A 263 16.26 31.18 -9.20
C SER A 263 14.96 30.55 -8.67
N GLU A 264 14.47 31.02 -7.53
CA GLU A 264 13.18 30.58 -6.95
C GLU A 264 12.03 30.69 -7.95
N THR A 265 11.95 31.81 -8.68
CA THR A 265 10.95 32.03 -9.73
C THR A 265 11.00 30.99 -10.86
N THR A 266 12.19 30.47 -11.17
CA THR A 266 12.36 29.41 -12.17
C THR A 266 11.97 28.05 -11.61
N LEU A 267 12.37 27.76 -10.37
CA LEU A 267 11.97 26.53 -9.66
C LEU A 267 10.45 26.44 -9.53
N ASP A 268 9.77 27.53 -9.18
CA ASP A 268 8.30 27.58 -9.11
C ASP A 268 7.63 27.29 -10.46
N ARG A 269 8.17 27.84 -11.56
CA ARG A 269 7.65 27.56 -12.91
C ARG A 269 7.86 26.09 -13.28
N LEU A 270 9.00 25.53 -12.94
CA LEU A 270 9.31 24.12 -13.18
C LEU A 270 8.42 23.20 -12.33
N ALA A 271 8.24 23.52 -11.06
CA ALA A 271 7.37 22.80 -10.14
C ALA A 271 5.93 22.75 -10.67
N ARG A 272 5.38 23.87 -11.16
CA ARG A 272 4.06 23.89 -11.81
C ARG A 272 3.99 23.01 -13.07
N LYS A 273 5.03 23.01 -13.90
CA LYS A 273 5.12 22.11 -15.07
C LYS A 273 5.21 20.64 -14.66
N PHE A 274 5.98 20.33 -13.62
CA PHE A 274 6.11 19.00 -13.05
C PHE A 274 4.77 18.50 -12.51
N HIS A 275 4.06 19.35 -11.76
CA HIS A 275 2.72 19.06 -11.27
C HIS A 275 1.78 18.73 -12.44
N ALA A 276 1.67 19.60 -13.44
CA ALA A 276 0.81 19.40 -14.61
C ALA A 276 1.17 18.12 -15.39
N SER A 277 2.47 17.84 -15.55
CA SER A 277 2.97 16.61 -16.18
C SER A 277 2.56 15.38 -15.37
N GLY A 278 2.76 15.38 -14.05
CA GLY A 278 2.36 14.29 -13.16
C GLY A 278 0.86 14.02 -13.20
N GLN A 279 0.04 15.09 -13.20
CA GLN A 279 -1.42 14.99 -13.35
C GLN A 279 -1.86 14.40 -14.70
N THR A 280 -1.05 14.55 -15.75
CA THR A 280 -1.30 13.94 -17.06
C THR A 280 -0.83 12.48 -17.09
N MET A 281 0.31 12.17 -16.47
CA MET A 281 0.92 10.85 -16.45
C MET A 281 0.07 9.80 -15.74
N LYS A 282 -0.71 10.18 -14.72
CA LYS A 282 -1.61 9.27 -13.98
C LYS A 282 -2.65 8.57 -14.85
N ALA A 283 -3.01 9.15 -16.00
CA ALA A 283 -4.00 8.61 -16.92
C ALA A 283 -3.40 7.60 -17.94
N LYS A 284 -2.08 7.38 -17.91
CA LYS A 284 -1.43 6.39 -18.77
C LYS A 284 -1.78 4.98 -18.34
N LYS A 285 -1.89 4.07 -19.30
CA LYS A 285 -2.24 2.65 -19.05
C LYS A 285 -1.16 1.90 -18.27
N ASP A 286 0.09 2.34 -18.39
CA ASP A 286 1.26 1.79 -17.70
C ASP A 286 1.62 2.57 -16.42
N ALA A 287 0.77 3.52 -15.99
CA ALA A 287 0.98 4.22 -14.71
C ALA A 287 0.88 3.20 -13.57
N ASP A 288 2.01 2.94 -12.93
CA ASP A 288 2.12 1.99 -11.83
C ASP A 288 1.48 2.63 -10.58
N PRO A 289 0.57 1.94 -9.88
CA PRO A 289 0.03 2.41 -8.60
C PRO A 289 0.84 1.92 -7.40
N ASP A 290 1.92 1.17 -7.60
CA ASP A 290 2.68 0.65 -6.47
C ASP A 290 3.60 1.71 -5.86
N THR A 291 3.67 1.68 -4.53
CA THR A 291 4.75 2.29 -3.76
C THR A 291 5.52 1.21 -3.02
N VAL A 292 6.85 1.30 -3.07
CA VAL A 292 7.77 0.41 -2.35
C VAL A 292 8.69 1.24 -1.47
N LEU A 293 8.88 0.82 -0.23
CA LEU A 293 9.96 1.25 0.65
C LEU A 293 10.74 0.03 1.12
N TRP A 294 12.05 0.07 0.91
CA TRP A 294 12.97 -0.99 1.30
C TRP A 294 14.12 -0.38 2.09
N VAL A 295 14.25 -0.82 3.35
CA VAL A 295 15.40 -0.48 4.19
C VAL A 295 16.16 -1.76 4.49
N TYR A 296 17.47 -1.79 4.23
CA TYR A 296 18.22 -3.03 4.32
C TYR A 296 19.72 -2.86 4.62
N PRO A 297 20.37 -3.87 5.25
CA PRO A 297 21.82 -3.97 5.35
C PRO A 297 22.49 -4.02 3.97
N HIS A 298 23.54 -3.24 3.75
CA HIS A 298 24.27 -3.19 2.48
C HIS A 298 24.66 -4.57 1.94
N GLU A 299 25.13 -5.45 2.83
CA GLU A 299 25.66 -6.78 2.52
C GLU A 299 24.58 -7.86 2.34
N ALA A 300 23.39 -7.64 2.89
CA ALA A 300 22.34 -8.64 2.98
C ALA A 300 20.94 -8.01 2.76
N PRO A 301 20.61 -7.60 1.51
CA PRO A 301 19.33 -6.97 1.20
C PRO A 301 18.10 -7.77 1.66
N GLU A 302 18.19 -9.10 1.63
CA GLU A 302 17.14 -10.03 2.05
C GLU A 302 16.84 -10.00 3.55
N GLN A 303 17.78 -9.52 4.37
CA GLN A 303 17.58 -9.33 5.82
C GLN A 303 16.95 -7.96 6.17
N GLY A 304 16.65 -7.16 5.15
CA GLY A 304 15.96 -5.89 5.27
C GLY A 304 14.48 -6.01 5.60
N LEU A 305 13.83 -4.85 5.66
CA LEU A 305 12.40 -4.70 5.83
C LEU A 305 11.81 -3.98 4.62
N LEU A 306 10.65 -4.47 4.18
CA LEU A 306 9.89 -3.95 3.05
C LEU A 306 8.52 -3.47 3.47
N VAL A 307 8.04 -2.44 2.80
CA VAL A 307 6.64 -2.01 2.75
C VAL A 307 6.28 -1.87 1.27
N GLN A 308 5.27 -2.61 0.80
CA GLN A 308 4.84 -2.60 -0.60
C GLN A 308 3.33 -2.73 -0.69
N GLY A 309 2.71 -1.93 -1.57
CA GLY A 309 1.29 -2.07 -1.89
C GLY A 309 0.82 -1.10 -2.96
N VAL A 310 -0.44 -1.29 -3.36
CA VAL A 310 -1.20 -0.39 -4.24
C VAL A 310 -1.66 0.81 -3.41
N ILE A 311 -0.71 1.69 -3.13
CA ILE A 311 -0.89 2.85 -2.23
C ILE A 311 0.02 3.99 -2.66
N SER A 312 -0.37 5.24 -2.43
CA SER A 312 0.49 6.39 -2.74
C SER A 312 1.50 6.67 -1.61
N SER A 313 2.62 7.32 -1.95
CA SER A 313 3.54 7.85 -0.93
C SER A 313 2.88 8.91 -0.03
N TYR A 314 1.81 9.57 -0.48
CA TYR A 314 1.06 10.54 0.32
C TYR A 314 0.16 9.86 1.35
N ASP A 315 -0.43 8.71 1.01
CA ASP A 315 -1.16 7.89 1.98
C ASP A 315 -0.18 7.36 3.03
N LEU A 316 0.97 6.81 2.62
CA LEU A 316 1.99 6.36 3.57
C LEU A 316 2.50 7.50 4.48
N THR A 317 2.65 8.72 3.93
CA THR A 317 2.99 9.91 4.72
C THR A 317 1.89 10.28 5.72
N ALA A 318 0.64 10.31 5.26
CA ALA A 318 -0.50 10.63 6.11
C ALA A 318 -0.71 9.60 7.21
N LEU A 319 -0.62 8.31 6.89
CA LEU A 319 -0.83 7.20 7.80
C LEU A 319 0.27 7.11 8.86
N MET A 320 1.52 7.47 8.53
CA MET A 320 2.59 7.61 9.53
C MET A 320 2.26 8.72 10.54
N ALA A 321 1.88 9.90 10.07
CA ALA A 321 1.48 11.00 10.94
C ALA A 321 0.26 10.65 11.79
N CYS A 322 -0.73 9.95 11.20
CA CYS A 322 -1.91 9.51 11.92
C CYS A 322 -1.59 8.41 12.95
N ALA A 323 -0.70 7.46 12.65
CA ALA A 323 -0.29 6.44 13.61
C ALA A 323 0.39 7.05 14.85
N LEU A 324 1.14 8.14 14.66
CA LEU A 324 1.70 8.87 15.78
C LEU A 324 0.65 9.69 16.54
N ALA A 325 -0.35 10.25 15.84
CA ALA A 325 -1.51 10.88 16.47
C ALA A 325 -2.34 9.86 17.28
N ASP A 326 -2.43 8.61 16.83
CA ASP A 326 -3.09 7.52 17.58
C ASP A 326 -2.36 7.24 18.89
N ALA A 327 -1.03 7.14 18.84
CA ALA A 327 -0.20 6.99 20.04
C ALA A 327 -0.34 8.20 20.99
N TRP A 328 -0.44 9.42 20.44
CA TRP A 328 -0.69 10.63 21.23
C TRP A 328 -2.09 10.62 21.88
N LEU A 329 -3.13 10.22 21.14
CA LEU A 329 -4.51 10.11 21.64
C LEU A 329 -4.65 9.02 22.71
N ALA A 330 -3.85 7.96 22.60
CA ALA A 330 -3.75 6.88 23.58
C ALA A 330 -2.88 7.23 24.81
N ASP A 331 -2.35 8.46 24.87
CA ASP A 331 -1.44 8.94 25.93
C ASP A 331 -0.13 8.14 26.05
N GLU A 332 0.24 7.39 25.01
CA GLU A 332 1.43 6.53 24.98
C GLU A 332 2.74 7.32 24.81
N LEU A 333 2.62 8.62 24.55
CA LEU A 333 3.72 9.56 24.32
C LEU A 333 3.84 10.61 25.44
N ALA A 334 3.22 10.40 26.60
CA ALA A 334 3.18 11.35 27.71
C ALA A 334 4.56 11.66 28.32
N ASP A 335 5.47 10.68 28.31
CA ASP A 335 6.80 10.80 28.92
C ASP A 335 7.78 11.65 28.10
N TYR A 336 7.42 12.02 26.87
CA TYR A 336 8.26 12.84 26.01
C TYR A 336 8.07 14.32 26.29
N GLN A 337 9.17 15.07 26.36
CA GLN A 337 9.17 16.54 26.40
C GLN A 337 10.36 17.06 25.59
N GLY A 338 10.09 17.90 24.60
CA GLY A 338 11.07 18.35 23.63
C GLY A 338 10.77 17.90 22.21
N VAL A 339 11.80 17.98 21.34
CA VAL A 339 11.74 17.59 19.93
C VAL A 339 12.32 16.20 19.71
N TYR A 340 11.60 15.34 18.98
CA TYR A 340 11.98 13.95 18.70
C TYR A 340 11.77 13.55 17.24
N THR A 341 12.72 12.79 16.70
CA THR A 341 12.56 11.96 15.50
C THR A 341 12.33 10.51 15.89
N VAL A 342 11.91 9.65 14.95
CA VAL A 342 11.59 8.23 15.24
C VAL A 342 12.77 7.51 15.90
N ASP A 343 14.00 7.72 15.42
CA ASP A 343 15.21 7.06 15.92
C ASP A 343 15.66 7.54 17.32
N GLN A 344 15.00 8.57 17.87
CA GLN A 344 15.20 9.06 19.23
C GLN A 344 14.14 8.54 20.22
N LEU A 345 13.08 7.89 19.72
CA LEU A 345 12.05 7.26 20.55
C LEU A 345 12.56 5.96 21.17
N GLU A 346 11.89 5.52 22.24
CA GLU A 346 12.22 4.24 22.88
C GLU A 346 11.81 3.06 22.00
N PRO A 347 12.48 1.89 22.11
CA PRO A 347 12.09 0.68 21.38
C PRO A 347 10.62 0.30 21.53
N GLU A 348 10.07 0.45 22.73
CA GLU A 348 8.65 0.19 22.99
C GLU A 348 7.74 1.13 22.17
N SER A 349 8.15 2.39 21.97
CA SER A 349 7.42 3.32 21.11
C SER A 349 7.48 2.92 19.64
N TRP A 350 8.56 2.29 19.17
CA TRP A 350 8.63 1.74 17.81
C TRP A 350 7.66 0.57 17.61
N GLU A 351 7.50 -0.28 18.63
CA GLU A 351 6.55 -1.40 18.62
C GLU A 351 5.10 -0.89 18.63
N ARG A 352 4.78 0.05 19.53
CA ARG A 352 3.46 0.70 19.57
C ARG A 352 3.13 1.39 18.25
N LEU A 353 4.08 2.13 17.68
CA LEU A 353 3.92 2.80 16.39
C LEU A 353 3.71 1.81 15.24
N SER A 354 4.41 0.68 15.25
CA SER A 354 4.19 -0.42 14.30
C SER A 354 2.78 -1.01 14.46
N GLY A 355 2.28 -1.13 15.70
CA GLY A 355 0.92 -1.56 16.00
C GLY A 355 -0.15 -0.58 15.48
N HIS A 356 0.04 0.72 15.69
CA HIS A 356 -0.88 1.75 15.16
C HIS A 356 -0.85 1.81 13.63
N LEU A 357 0.32 1.67 13.00
CA LEU A 357 0.45 1.52 11.55
C LEU A 357 -0.29 0.26 11.04
N ALA A 358 -0.15 -0.87 11.73
CA ALA A 358 -0.84 -2.11 11.37
C ALA A 358 -2.37 -1.96 11.47
N ARG A 359 -2.88 -1.26 12.51
CA ARG A 359 -4.29 -0.87 12.61
C ARG A 359 -4.75 0.08 11.52
N ARG A 360 -3.83 0.65 10.74
CA ARG A 360 -4.09 1.48 9.56
C ARG A 360 -3.81 0.76 8.24
N GLY A 361 -3.58 -0.55 8.29
CA GLY A 361 -3.31 -1.42 7.15
C GLY A 361 -1.86 -1.35 6.63
N ILE A 362 -0.95 -0.72 7.38
CA ILE A 362 0.46 -0.57 7.02
C ILE A 362 1.32 -1.49 7.89
N SER A 363 1.99 -2.44 7.25
CA SER A 363 2.91 -3.35 7.95
C SER A 363 4.17 -3.59 7.12
N SER A 364 5.29 -3.82 7.81
CA SER A 364 6.53 -4.25 7.16
C SER A 364 6.69 -5.76 7.18
N LYS A 365 7.29 -6.35 6.14
CA LYS A 365 7.70 -7.75 6.11
C LYS A 365 9.22 -7.88 5.86
N PRO A 366 9.86 -8.99 6.28
CA PRO A 366 11.23 -9.29 5.88
C PRO A 366 11.40 -9.27 4.36
N ALA A 367 12.55 -8.82 3.87
CA ALA A 367 12.83 -8.64 2.46
C ALA A 367 13.22 -9.92 1.69
N ASP A 368 12.76 -11.09 2.14
CA ASP A 368 12.91 -12.34 1.41
C ASP A 368 11.96 -12.36 0.20
N LEU A 369 12.46 -11.85 -0.93
CA LEU A 369 11.69 -11.73 -2.17
C LEU A 369 11.22 -13.07 -2.72
N ALA A 370 11.94 -14.16 -2.44
CA ALA A 370 11.54 -15.49 -2.87
C ALA A 370 10.34 -15.98 -2.04
N ALA A 371 10.38 -15.80 -0.72
CA ALA A 371 9.27 -16.13 0.16
C ALA A 371 8.03 -15.26 -0.12
N LEU A 372 8.20 -13.96 -0.38
CA LEU A 372 7.09 -13.07 -0.74
C LEU A 372 6.43 -13.46 -2.06
N ARG A 373 7.21 -13.84 -3.08
CA ARG A 373 6.67 -14.38 -4.34
C ARG A 373 5.96 -15.72 -4.14
N ALA A 374 6.50 -16.60 -3.30
CA ALA A 374 5.85 -17.88 -3.00
C ALA A 374 4.48 -17.69 -2.31
N GLN A 375 4.31 -16.62 -1.53
CA GLN A 375 3.05 -16.19 -0.94
C GLN A 375 2.09 -15.51 -1.95
N GLY A 376 2.54 -15.22 -3.17
CA GLY A 376 1.74 -14.53 -4.19
C GLY A 376 1.63 -13.02 -4.00
N LEU A 377 2.52 -12.40 -3.21
CA LEU A 377 2.48 -10.98 -2.89
C LEU A 377 3.17 -10.10 -3.97
N ASP A 378 2.94 -10.41 -5.26
CA ASP A 378 3.55 -9.66 -6.38
C ASP A 378 3.09 -8.19 -6.43
N PHE A 379 1.91 -7.88 -5.87
CA PHE A 379 1.30 -6.54 -5.82
C PHE A 379 1.45 -5.83 -4.46
N GLY A 380 2.15 -6.47 -3.51
CA GLY A 380 2.24 -6.00 -2.12
C GLY A 380 1.10 -6.48 -1.23
N TRP A 381 1.08 -5.96 -0.01
CA TRP A 381 0.15 -6.37 1.06
C TRP A 381 -0.35 -5.20 1.90
N VAL A 382 0.14 -3.98 1.67
CA VAL A 382 -0.33 -2.80 2.42
C VAL A 382 -1.40 -2.05 1.65
N GLU A 383 -2.40 -1.60 2.40
CA GLU A 383 -3.53 -0.84 1.90
C GLU A 383 -4.00 0.10 3.01
N ALA A 384 -4.54 1.26 2.66
CA ALA A 384 -4.95 2.24 3.66
C ALA A 384 -6.29 1.85 4.32
N VAL A 385 -6.31 1.72 5.66
CA VAL A 385 -7.53 1.47 6.43
C VAL A 385 -7.90 2.72 7.24
N ALA A 386 -8.87 3.49 6.74
CA ALA A 386 -9.23 4.79 7.31
C ALA A 386 -10.20 4.71 8.52
N GLY A 387 -11.00 3.65 8.60
CA GLY A 387 -11.97 3.40 9.67
C GLY A 387 -12.43 1.95 9.65
N ASP A 388 -13.55 1.65 10.31
CA ASP A 388 -14.03 0.27 10.48
C ASP A 388 -14.95 -0.21 9.35
N ALA A 389 -15.22 0.64 8.36
CA ALA A 389 -16.04 0.30 7.22
C ALA A 389 -15.25 -0.55 6.22
N VAL A 390 -15.49 -1.86 6.21
CA VAL A 390 -14.88 -2.82 5.27
C VAL A 390 -15.17 -2.45 3.81
N SER A 391 -16.27 -1.73 3.56
CA SER A 391 -16.64 -1.22 2.25
C SER A 391 -15.66 -0.20 1.65
N ASP A 392 -14.77 0.37 2.48
CA ASP A 392 -13.72 1.28 2.01
C ASP A 392 -12.52 0.54 1.39
N LEU A 393 -12.41 -0.80 1.58
CA LEU A 393 -11.33 -1.60 1.01
C LEU A 393 -11.43 -1.71 -0.51
N ALA A 394 -10.27 -1.86 -1.15
CA ALA A 394 -10.13 -2.04 -2.58
C ALA A 394 -10.99 -3.21 -3.06
N HIS A 395 -11.67 -2.98 -4.19
CA HIS A 395 -12.50 -3.98 -4.85
C HIS A 395 -13.65 -4.57 -4.01
N TYR A 396 -14.07 -3.91 -2.93
CA TYR A 396 -15.24 -4.34 -2.17
C TYR A 396 -16.48 -4.51 -3.07
N GLY A 397 -17.05 -5.72 -3.08
CA GLY A 397 -18.18 -6.08 -3.95
C GLY A 397 -17.87 -6.24 -5.44
N ALA A 398 -16.62 -6.03 -5.87
CA ALA A 398 -16.20 -6.25 -7.24
C ALA A 398 -15.76 -7.70 -7.47
N ASN A 399 -15.85 -8.15 -8.72
CA ASN A 399 -15.31 -9.42 -9.19
C ASN A 399 -14.26 -9.16 -10.27
N TRP A 400 -13.63 -10.22 -10.79
CA TRP A 400 -12.59 -10.13 -11.83
C TRP A 400 -12.95 -9.22 -13.02
N TYR A 401 -14.22 -9.22 -13.44
CA TYR A 401 -14.66 -8.47 -14.61
C TYR A 401 -15.02 -7.02 -14.27
N THR A 402 -15.46 -6.75 -13.04
CA THR A 402 -15.89 -5.41 -12.60
C THR A 402 -14.79 -4.62 -11.88
N ALA A 403 -13.77 -5.28 -11.32
CA ALA A 403 -12.62 -4.62 -10.70
C ALA A 403 -11.78 -3.89 -11.76
N LYS A 404 -11.69 -2.55 -11.64
CA LYS A 404 -11.01 -1.66 -12.58
C LYS A 404 -10.42 -0.44 -11.84
N PRO A 405 -9.30 0.13 -12.34
CA PRO A 405 -8.49 -0.34 -13.46
C PRO A 405 -7.72 -1.62 -13.10
N VAL A 406 -7.45 -2.48 -14.08
CA VAL A 406 -6.60 -3.67 -13.86
C VAL A 406 -5.15 -3.22 -13.71
N HIS A 407 -4.44 -3.82 -12.75
CA HIS A 407 -3.03 -3.49 -12.50
C HIS A 407 -2.17 -3.62 -13.77
N PRO A 408 -1.29 -2.65 -14.09
CA PRO A 408 -0.45 -2.71 -15.30
C PRO A 408 0.48 -3.93 -15.33
N LYS A 409 0.86 -4.47 -14.16
CA LYS A 409 1.67 -5.70 -14.03
C LYS A 409 0.91 -6.99 -14.33
N MET A 410 -0.43 -6.96 -14.36
CA MET A 410 -1.26 -8.17 -14.46
C MET A 410 -0.94 -9.00 -15.71
N VAL A 411 -1.00 -8.39 -16.90
CA VAL A 411 -0.76 -9.10 -18.17
C VAL A 411 0.68 -9.62 -18.29
N PRO A 412 1.74 -8.84 -17.94
CA PRO A 412 3.09 -9.37 -17.83
C PRO A 412 3.21 -10.58 -16.90
N LEU A 413 2.58 -10.54 -15.73
CA LEU A 413 2.60 -11.64 -14.76
C LEU A 413 1.90 -12.88 -15.30
N GLN A 414 0.67 -12.77 -15.81
CA GLN A 414 -0.06 -13.89 -16.44
C GLN A 414 0.78 -14.58 -17.53
N LYS A 415 1.49 -13.79 -18.36
CA LYS A 415 2.40 -14.34 -19.38
C LYS A 415 3.58 -15.09 -18.77
N ARG A 416 4.18 -14.58 -17.69
CA ARG A 416 5.27 -15.23 -16.97
C ARG A 416 4.82 -16.58 -16.43
N PHE A 417 3.72 -16.62 -15.67
CA PHE A 417 3.14 -17.85 -15.13
C PHE A 417 2.84 -18.87 -16.23
N LEU A 418 2.27 -18.45 -17.37
CA LEU A 418 2.05 -19.32 -18.51
C LEU A 418 3.35 -19.91 -19.07
N VAL A 419 4.35 -19.07 -19.35
CA VAL A 419 5.60 -19.50 -20.02
C VAL A 419 6.49 -20.36 -19.13
N GLU A 420 6.48 -20.11 -17.82
CA GLU A 420 7.26 -20.86 -16.82
C GLU A 420 6.54 -22.13 -16.32
N SER A 421 5.26 -22.31 -16.67
CA SER A 421 4.48 -23.47 -16.23
C SER A 421 4.99 -24.81 -16.78
N GLU A 422 4.82 -25.86 -15.97
CA GLU A 422 5.10 -27.24 -16.38
C GLU A 422 4.29 -27.68 -17.60
N VAL A 423 3.04 -27.21 -17.73
CA VAL A 423 2.21 -27.52 -18.90
C VAL A 423 2.80 -26.95 -20.18
N TRP A 424 3.33 -25.72 -20.13
CA TRP A 424 3.96 -25.11 -21.28
C TRP A 424 5.26 -25.83 -21.67
N ALA A 425 6.04 -26.26 -20.69
CA ALA A 425 7.22 -27.08 -20.91
C ALA A 425 6.86 -28.45 -21.54
N ALA A 426 5.84 -29.13 -21.02
CA ALA A 426 5.37 -30.42 -21.52
C ALA A 426 4.86 -30.33 -22.98
N LEU A 427 4.05 -29.31 -23.28
CA LEU A 427 3.53 -29.10 -24.64
C LEU A 427 4.65 -28.78 -25.64
N ARG A 428 5.63 -27.96 -25.28
CA ARG A 428 6.82 -27.69 -26.13
C ARG A 428 7.69 -28.93 -26.30
N GLY A 429 7.77 -29.79 -25.28
CA GLY A 429 8.43 -31.08 -25.36
C GLY A 429 7.78 -32.02 -26.38
N ALA A 430 6.44 -32.13 -26.33
CA ALA A 430 5.65 -33.01 -27.19
C ALA A 430 5.51 -32.51 -28.64
N ARG A 431 5.58 -31.20 -28.88
CA ARG A 431 5.38 -30.58 -30.19
C ARG A 431 6.55 -29.62 -30.51
N ARG A 432 7.50 -30.07 -31.34
CA ARG A 432 8.64 -29.25 -31.82
C ARG A 432 8.43 -28.73 -33.24
N GLY A 433 9.05 -27.59 -33.57
CA GLY A 433 9.08 -27.03 -34.92
C GLY A 433 7.68 -26.73 -35.49
N THR A 434 7.39 -27.21 -36.71
CA THR A 434 6.11 -26.97 -37.39
C THR A 434 4.90 -27.47 -36.60
N ARG A 435 5.05 -28.55 -35.81
CA ARG A 435 3.99 -29.11 -34.97
C ARG A 435 3.56 -28.17 -33.84
N TRP A 436 4.46 -27.31 -33.37
CA TRP A 436 4.15 -26.27 -32.38
C TRP A 436 3.31 -25.15 -32.98
N ILE A 437 3.66 -24.71 -34.19
CA ILE A 437 2.90 -23.70 -34.93
C ILE A 437 1.49 -24.21 -35.21
N THR A 438 1.35 -25.47 -35.63
CA THR A 438 0.05 -26.12 -35.81
C THR A 438 -0.75 -26.14 -34.51
N PHE A 439 -0.14 -26.47 -33.38
CA PHE A 439 -0.82 -26.46 -32.07
C PHE A 439 -1.39 -25.07 -31.74
N ILE A 440 -0.61 -24.00 -31.93
CA ILE A 440 -1.06 -22.63 -31.69
C ILE A 440 -2.23 -22.27 -32.63
N LEU A 441 -2.10 -22.54 -33.93
CA LEU A 441 -3.15 -22.23 -34.92
C LEU A 441 -4.45 -22.96 -34.59
N LEU A 442 -4.38 -24.25 -34.26
CA LEU A 442 -5.55 -25.04 -33.89
C LEU A 442 -6.20 -24.51 -32.60
N THR A 443 -5.38 -24.14 -31.60
CA THR A 443 -5.86 -23.50 -30.36
C THR A 443 -6.65 -22.22 -30.67
N LEU A 444 -6.10 -21.34 -31.52
CA LEU A 444 -6.77 -20.10 -31.93
C LEU A 444 -8.07 -20.35 -32.73
N MET A 445 -8.08 -21.35 -33.62
CA MET A 445 -9.28 -21.73 -34.37
C MET A 445 -10.37 -22.25 -33.42
N ARG A 446 -10.00 -23.07 -32.44
CA ARG A 446 -10.92 -23.60 -31.43
C ARG A 446 -11.40 -22.53 -30.48
N TRP A 447 -10.57 -21.58 -30.08
CA TRP A 447 -10.99 -20.42 -29.30
C TRP A 447 -12.14 -19.68 -30.00
N ARG A 448 -12.01 -19.40 -31.30
CA ARG A 448 -13.10 -18.78 -32.10
C ARG A 448 -14.35 -19.65 -32.18
N ARG A 449 -14.22 -20.97 -32.17
CA ARG A 449 -15.36 -21.90 -32.15
C ARG A 449 -16.05 -21.89 -30.78
N HIS A 450 -15.30 -22.05 -29.70
CA HIS A 450 -15.81 -22.03 -28.33
C HIS A 450 -16.48 -20.69 -28.02
N TYR A 451 -15.86 -19.57 -28.41
CA TYR A 451 -16.43 -18.25 -28.21
C TYR A 451 -17.77 -18.08 -28.94
N ARG A 452 -17.89 -18.60 -30.18
CA ARG A 452 -19.16 -18.63 -30.92
C ARG A 452 -20.21 -19.53 -30.28
N ALA A 453 -19.81 -20.66 -29.70
CA ALA A 453 -20.72 -21.59 -29.03
C ALA A 453 -21.39 -20.99 -27.77
N LEU A 454 -20.80 -19.93 -27.20
CA LEU A 454 -21.35 -19.19 -26.05
C LEU A 454 -22.03 -17.87 -26.45
N ALA A 455 -22.57 -17.77 -27.66
CA ALA A 455 -23.16 -16.52 -28.18
C ALA A 455 -24.46 -16.12 -27.49
N ASP A 456 -25.30 -17.10 -27.19
CA ASP A 456 -26.58 -16.94 -26.49
C ASP A 456 -26.40 -16.33 -25.10
N LEU A 457 -25.33 -16.72 -24.38
CA LEU A 457 -25.04 -16.21 -23.03
C LEU A 457 -24.67 -14.73 -22.97
N ARG A 458 -24.38 -14.10 -24.11
CA ARG A 458 -24.02 -12.68 -24.19
C ARG A 458 -25.24 -11.76 -24.31
N VAL A 459 -26.42 -12.33 -24.57
CA VAL A 459 -27.67 -11.58 -24.64
C VAL A 459 -28.11 -11.23 -23.22
N ARG A 460 -28.11 -9.93 -22.92
CA ARG A 460 -28.46 -9.34 -21.62
C ARG A 460 -29.30 -8.10 -21.87
N ASP A 461 -30.20 -7.80 -20.94
CA ASP A 461 -31.13 -6.68 -21.07
C ASP A 461 -30.40 -5.33 -21.04
N ASP A 462 -29.26 -5.27 -20.34
CA ASP A 462 -28.42 -4.09 -20.27
C ASP A 462 -27.10 -4.24 -21.04
N ALA A 463 -26.68 -3.17 -21.72
CA ALA A 463 -25.50 -3.17 -22.57
C ALA A 463 -24.18 -3.29 -21.79
N ALA A 464 -24.15 -2.86 -20.53
CA ALA A 464 -22.94 -2.90 -19.70
C ALA A 464 -22.61 -4.35 -19.30
N THR A 465 -23.60 -5.07 -18.77
CA THR A 465 -23.53 -6.50 -18.46
C THR A 465 -23.30 -7.32 -19.71
N ALA A 466 -23.93 -6.99 -20.85
CA ALA A 466 -23.64 -7.65 -22.13
C ALA A 466 -22.14 -7.56 -22.49
N LYS A 467 -21.51 -6.39 -22.30
CA LYS A 467 -20.07 -6.19 -22.53
C LYS A 467 -19.21 -6.99 -21.53
N LEU A 468 -19.61 -7.08 -20.27
CA LEU A 468 -18.94 -7.93 -19.29
C LEU A 468 -19.04 -9.41 -19.68
N TRP A 469 -20.21 -9.87 -20.11
CA TRP A 469 -20.41 -11.24 -20.60
C TRP A 469 -19.63 -11.57 -21.88
N GLN A 470 -19.34 -10.57 -22.72
CA GLN A 470 -18.38 -10.76 -23.82
C GLN A 470 -16.97 -11.04 -23.31
N ALA A 471 -16.54 -10.42 -22.20
CA ALA A 471 -15.26 -10.72 -21.58
C ALA A 471 -15.28 -12.10 -20.91
N VAL A 472 -16.32 -12.39 -20.12
CA VAL A 472 -16.52 -13.71 -19.47
C VAL A 472 -16.45 -14.85 -20.49
N THR A 473 -17.28 -14.80 -21.54
CA THR A 473 -17.34 -15.87 -22.54
C THR A 473 -16.05 -15.97 -23.36
N ARG A 474 -15.36 -14.85 -23.60
CA ARG A 474 -14.06 -14.84 -24.28
C ARG A 474 -12.99 -15.54 -23.47
N ASP A 475 -12.90 -15.25 -22.18
CA ASP A 475 -11.84 -15.76 -21.31
C ASP A 475 -12.05 -17.27 -21.04
N ILE A 476 -13.30 -17.69 -20.80
CA ILE A 476 -13.67 -19.12 -20.69
C ILE A 476 -13.41 -19.88 -22.00
N ALA A 477 -13.75 -19.28 -23.15
CA ALA A 477 -13.45 -19.88 -24.45
C ALA A 477 -11.94 -20.01 -24.70
N MET A 478 -11.13 -19.03 -24.27
CA MET A 478 -9.68 -19.09 -24.38
C MET A 478 -9.14 -20.23 -23.52
N PHE A 479 -9.54 -20.28 -22.25
CA PHE A 479 -9.10 -21.29 -21.30
C PHE A 479 -9.43 -22.72 -21.75
N THR A 480 -10.69 -22.98 -22.08
CA THR A 480 -11.15 -24.30 -22.58
C THR A 480 -10.50 -24.70 -23.92
N SER A 481 -10.22 -23.74 -24.79
CA SER A 481 -9.54 -24.03 -26.06
C SER A 481 -8.09 -24.49 -25.86
N GLY A 482 -7.37 -23.89 -24.90
CA GLY A 482 -6.02 -24.30 -24.53
C GLY A 482 -6.02 -25.67 -23.85
N TYR A 483 -6.89 -25.84 -22.86
CA TYR A 483 -7.03 -27.10 -22.12
C TYR A 483 -7.39 -28.28 -23.04
N SER A 484 -8.44 -28.14 -23.85
CA SER A 484 -8.92 -29.24 -24.72
C SER A 484 -7.87 -29.68 -25.74
N HIS A 485 -7.01 -28.78 -26.24
CA HIS A 485 -5.88 -29.19 -27.08
C HIS A 485 -4.77 -29.83 -26.26
N ALA A 486 -4.48 -29.34 -25.06
CA ALA A 486 -3.51 -30.00 -24.19
C ALA A 486 -3.95 -31.41 -23.84
N ARG A 487 -5.24 -31.62 -23.59
CA ARG A 487 -5.89 -32.94 -23.40
C ARG A 487 -5.66 -33.87 -24.58
N GLU A 488 -5.73 -33.37 -25.82
CA GLU A 488 -5.43 -34.17 -27.03
C GLU A 488 -3.94 -34.50 -27.18
N VAL A 489 -3.04 -33.67 -26.65
CA VAL A 489 -1.59 -33.85 -26.80
C VAL A 489 -0.99 -34.70 -25.67
N LEU A 490 -1.43 -34.49 -24.45
CA LEU A 490 -0.84 -35.06 -23.23
C LEU A 490 -1.69 -36.19 -22.63
N GLY A 491 -2.94 -36.36 -23.08
CA GLY A 491 -3.93 -37.20 -22.42
C GLY A 491 -4.70 -36.45 -21.32
N ARG A 492 -5.85 -36.98 -20.91
CA ARG A 492 -6.78 -36.31 -20.00
C ARG A 492 -6.19 -36.03 -18.62
N ASP A 493 -5.67 -37.06 -17.96
CA ASP A 493 -5.24 -36.96 -16.57
C ASP A 493 -4.03 -36.02 -16.43
N GLU A 494 -3.04 -36.18 -17.30
CA GLU A 494 -1.83 -35.35 -17.27
C GLU A 494 -2.14 -33.90 -17.69
N ALA A 495 -2.98 -33.69 -18.70
CA ALA A 495 -3.42 -32.35 -19.05
C ALA A 495 -4.18 -31.69 -17.89
N LEU A 496 -5.11 -32.39 -17.25
CA LEU A 496 -5.89 -31.84 -16.12
C LEU A 496 -4.98 -31.46 -14.95
N ARG A 497 -4.03 -32.33 -14.59
CA ARG A 497 -3.05 -32.06 -13.52
C ARG A 497 -2.20 -30.83 -13.83
N LEU A 498 -1.61 -30.77 -15.02
CA LEU A 498 -0.69 -29.70 -15.40
C LEU A 498 -1.39 -28.36 -15.68
N TYR A 499 -2.53 -28.37 -16.39
CA TYR A 499 -3.36 -27.16 -16.57
C TYR A 499 -3.94 -26.68 -15.26
N GLY A 500 -4.43 -27.61 -14.41
CA GLY A 500 -4.98 -27.29 -13.10
C GLY A 500 -3.96 -26.58 -12.23
N LYS A 501 -2.73 -27.11 -12.14
CA LYS A 501 -1.63 -26.45 -11.42
C LYS A 501 -1.38 -25.02 -11.95
N MET A 502 -1.21 -24.84 -13.26
CA MET A 502 -1.00 -23.52 -13.85
C MET A 502 -2.19 -22.57 -13.58
N PHE A 503 -3.41 -23.07 -13.66
CA PHE A 503 -4.63 -22.29 -13.38
C PHE A 503 -4.67 -21.83 -11.92
N LEU A 504 -4.39 -22.72 -10.97
CA LEU A 504 -4.40 -22.39 -9.55
C LEU A 504 -3.25 -21.44 -9.18
N GLU A 505 -2.06 -21.59 -9.77
CA GLU A 505 -0.94 -20.66 -9.56
C GLU A 505 -1.24 -19.26 -10.11
N THR A 506 -1.80 -19.19 -11.32
CA THR A 506 -2.20 -17.91 -11.93
C THR A 506 -3.38 -17.29 -11.19
N GLY A 507 -4.37 -18.12 -10.84
CA GLY A 507 -5.56 -17.73 -10.07
C GLY A 507 -5.19 -17.20 -8.69
N ARG A 508 -4.24 -17.83 -7.98
CA ARG A 508 -3.69 -17.29 -6.72
C ARG A 508 -3.17 -15.87 -6.93
N MET A 509 -2.31 -15.65 -7.92
CA MET A 509 -1.74 -14.32 -8.22
C MET A 509 -2.85 -13.29 -8.54
N GLU A 510 -3.84 -13.66 -9.35
CA GLU A 510 -4.98 -12.78 -9.68
C GLU A 510 -5.82 -12.44 -8.46
N MET A 511 -6.08 -13.43 -7.59
CA MET A 511 -6.86 -13.26 -6.37
C MET A 511 -6.11 -12.45 -5.31
N ARG A 512 -4.78 -12.49 -5.24
CA ARG A 512 -3.98 -11.58 -4.37
C ARG A 512 -3.94 -10.14 -4.84
N TRP A 513 -4.26 -9.87 -6.10
CA TRP A 513 -4.55 -8.51 -6.55
C TRP A 513 -6.01 -8.13 -6.30
N LEU A 514 -6.94 -9.05 -6.54
CA LEU A 514 -8.37 -8.78 -6.43
C LEU A 514 -8.81 -8.59 -4.98
N TRP A 515 -8.30 -9.38 -4.05
CA TRP A 515 -8.67 -9.34 -2.63
C TRP A 515 -7.52 -8.81 -1.77
N PRO A 516 -7.81 -7.97 -0.75
CA PRO A 516 -6.80 -7.49 0.18
C PRO A 516 -6.06 -8.63 0.91
N ASP A 517 -4.83 -8.36 1.33
CA ASP A 517 -4.05 -9.29 2.15
C ASP A 517 -4.68 -9.48 3.55
N ALA A 518 -4.50 -10.66 4.13
CA ALA A 518 -5.04 -10.98 5.46
C ALA A 518 -4.59 -9.99 6.56
N SER A 519 -3.39 -9.41 6.44
CA SER A 519 -2.90 -8.42 7.40
C SER A 519 -3.69 -7.11 7.38
N VAL A 520 -4.37 -6.77 6.28
CA VAL A 520 -5.27 -5.61 6.19
C VAL A 520 -6.52 -5.85 7.04
N PHE A 521 -7.07 -7.07 7.02
CA PHE A 521 -8.25 -7.41 7.84
C PHE A 521 -7.96 -7.44 9.34
N ALA A 522 -6.71 -7.69 9.73
CA ALA A 522 -6.29 -7.61 11.12
C ALA A 522 -6.35 -6.17 11.69
N ALA A 523 -6.53 -5.16 10.84
CA ALA A 523 -6.67 -3.76 11.24
C ALA A 523 -8.06 -3.42 11.82
N PHE A 524 -9.07 -4.27 11.61
CA PHE A 524 -10.44 -4.05 12.05
C PHE A 524 -10.69 -4.60 13.45
N ASP A 525 -11.64 -4.02 14.17
CA ASP A 525 -12.03 -4.47 15.53
C ASP A 525 -12.51 -5.93 15.58
N GLN A 526 -13.17 -6.40 14.51
CA GLN A 526 -13.62 -7.79 14.36
C GLN A 526 -13.11 -8.38 13.03
N PRO A 527 -11.85 -8.85 12.96
CA PRO A 527 -11.23 -9.31 11.71
C PRO A 527 -12.03 -10.42 11.01
N TRP A 528 -12.52 -11.42 11.76
CA TRP A 528 -13.32 -12.52 11.19
C TRP A 528 -14.60 -12.02 10.51
N ARG A 529 -15.23 -10.99 11.10
CA ARG A 529 -16.45 -10.39 10.57
C ARG A 529 -16.14 -9.58 9.32
N ALA A 530 -15.05 -8.82 9.35
CA ALA A 530 -14.60 -8.05 8.21
C ALA A 530 -14.31 -8.91 6.97
N VAL A 531 -13.61 -10.04 7.16
CA VAL A 531 -13.38 -11.03 6.08
C VAL A 531 -14.71 -11.59 5.55
N SER A 532 -15.64 -11.92 6.45
CA SER A 532 -16.95 -12.47 6.08
C SER A 532 -17.78 -11.47 5.27
N ASP A 533 -17.88 -10.22 5.72
CA ASP A 533 -18.65 -9.17 5.05
C ASP A 533 -18.03 -8.80 3.68
N TYR A 534 -16.70 -8.77 3.57
CA TYR A 534 -16.00 -8.59 2.28
C TYR A 534 -16.34 -9.71 1.31
N TRP A 535 -16.23 -10.97 1.75
CA TRP A 535 -16.51 -12.13 0.91
C TRP A 535 -17.98 -12.21 0.48
N ILE A 536 -18.92 -11.90 1.37
CA ILE A 536 -20.35 -11.83 1.03
C ILE A 536 -20.61 -10.75 -0.01
N ALA A 537 -19.99 -9.57 0.13
CA ALA A 537 -20.10 -8.52 -0.89
C ALA A 537 -19.55 -8.99 -2.25
N PHE A 538 -18.42 -9.70 -2.27
CA PHE A 538 -17.90 -10.33 -3.49
C PHE A 538 -18.91 -11.31 -4.12
N LEU A 539 -19.56 -12.16 -3.32
CA LEU A 539 -20.60 -13.06 -3.81
C LEU A 539 -21.80 -12.30 -4.39
N ALA A 540 -22.26 -11.25 -3.71
CA ALA A 540 -23.32 -10.37 -4.21
C ALA A 540 -22.94 -9.72 -5.55
N GLY A 541 -21.68 -9.29 -5.72
CA GLY A 541 -21.16 -8.76 -6.98
C GLY A 541 -21.11 -9.81 -8.10
N CYS A 542 -20.80 -11.07 -7.76
CA CYS A 542 -20.84 -12.18 -8.71
C CYS A 542 -22.28 -12.57 -9.10
N GLU A 543 -23.23 -12.53 -8.16
CA GLU A 543 -24.64 -12.77 -8.42
C GLU A 543 -25.26 -11.65 -9.28
N ALA A 544 -24.91 -10.39 -9.01
CA ALA A 544 -25.34 -9.25 -9.82
C ALA A 544 -24.86 -9.35 -11.28
N LEU A 545 -23.67 -9.91 -11.51
CA LEU A 545 -23.18 -10.21 -12.86
C LEU A 545 -23.87 -11.45 -13.48
N GLY A 546 -24.50 -12.30 -12.66
CA GLY A 546 -25.16 -13.53 -13.06
C GLY A 546 -24.21 -14.72 -13.26
N VAL A 547 -22.97 -14.65 -12.75
CA VAL A 547 -22.00 -15.75 -12.87
C VAL A 547 -22.18 -16.82 -11.79
N LEU A 548 -22.88 -16.50 -10.71
CA LEU A 548 -23.29 -17.45 -9.68
C LEU A 548 -24.66 -17.07 -9.08
N ARG A 549 -25.29 -18.00 -8.36
CA ARG A 549 -26.38 -17.71 -7.42
C ARG A 549 -26.10 -18.41 -6.10
N TYR A 550 -26.49 -17.79 -4.99
CA TYR A 550 -26.22 -18.34 -3.68
C TYR A 550 -27.37 -18.08 -2.69
N ARG A 551 -27.39 -18.87 -1.62
CA ARG A 551 -28.30 -18.71 -0.49
C ARG A 551 -27.48 -18.56 0.79
N LEU A 552 -27.69 -17.46 1.49
CA LEU A 552 -27.04 -17.17 2.77
C LEU A 552 -28.02 -17.40 3.93
N ARG A 553 -27.53 -17.94 5.04
CA ARG A 553 -28.19 -17.95 6.35
C ARG A 553 -27.18 -17.59 7.43
N GLU A 554 -27.56 -16.70 8.32
CA GLU A 554 -26.73 -16.32 9.47
C GLU A 554 -27.47 -16.64 10.76
N GLU A 555 -26.89 -17.50 11.60
CA GLU A 555 -27.46 -17.93 12.88
C GLU A 555 -26.36 -17.98 13.93
N GLN A 556 -26.52 -17.26 15.05
CA GLN A 556 -25.61 -17.30 16.22
C GLN A 556 -24.11 -17.14 15.88
N GLY A 557 -23.75 -16.22 14.98
CA GLY A 557 -22.35 -15.97 14.59
C GLY A 557 -21.75 -17.05 13.67
N ARG A 558 -22.59 -17.91 13.10
CA ARG A 558 -22.25 -18.85 12.03
C ARG A 558 -22.97 -18.42 10.75
N ILE A 559 -22.21 -18.29 9.67
CA ILE A 559 -22.73 -17.97 8.33
C ILE A 559 -22.66 -19.24 7.50
N SER A 560 -23.79 -19.67 6.96
CA SER A 560 -23.89 -20.79 6.03
C SER A 560 -24.30 -20.27 4.65
N CYS A 561 -23.49 -20.57 3.65
CA CYS A 561 -23.67 -20.17 2.27
C CYS A 561 -23.71 -21.42 1.39
N MET A 562 -24.76 -21.53 0.58
CA MET A 562 -24.88 -22.54 -0.48
C MET A 562 -24.79 -21.83 -1.83
N ILE A 563 -23.77 -22.15 -2.63
CA ILE A 563 -23.72 -21.73 -4.03
C ILE A 563 -24.56 -22.71 -4.85
N GLU A 564 -25.70 -22.25 -5.37
CA GLU A 564 -26.70 -23.08 -6.05
C GLU A 564 -26.52 -23.13 -7.57
N TYR A 565 -25.74 -22.21 -8.13
CA TYR A 565 -25.50 -22.11 -9.57
C TYR A 565 -24.12 -21.51 -9.84
N CYS A 566 -23.43 -22.04 -10.87
CA CYS A 566 -22.15 -21.55 -11.35
C CYS A 566 -22.13 -21.52 -12.89
N ALA A 567 -22.15 -20.33 -13.47
CA ALA A 567 -22.13 -20.18 -14.93
C ALA A 567 -20.83 -20.70 -15.55
N TYR A 568 -19.71 -20.64 -14.84
CA TYR A 568 -18.43 -21.16 -15.33
C TYR A 568 -18.49 -22.67 -15.55
N ALA A 569 -19.06 -23.42 -14.60
CA ALA A 569 -19.24 -24.86 -14.72
C ALA A 569 -20.16 -25.24 -15.88
N GLU A 570 -21.27 -24.52 -16.05
CA GLU A 570 -22.18 -24.71 -17.19
C GLU A 570 -21.46 -24.49 -18.53
N MET A 571 -20.68 -23.42 -18.66
CA MET A 571 -19.92 -23.15 -19.88
C MET A 571 -18.83 -24.20 -20.13
N PHE A 572 -18.16 -24.70 -19.07
CA PHE A 572 -17.19 -25.77 -19.20
C PHE A 572 -17.83 -27.08 -19.67
N ALA A 573 -18.99 -27.45 -19.14
CA ALA A 573 -19.75 -28.61 -19.59
C ALA A 573 -20.20 -28.47 -21.06
N ARG A 574 -20.74 -27.29 -21.45
CA ARG A 574 -21.12 -27.00 -22.85
C ARG A 574 -19.94 -27.08 -23.83
N LEU A 575 -18.72 -26.85 -23.35
CA LEU A 575 -17.48 -26.89 -24.13
C LEU A 575 -16.69 -28.20 -23.95
N ASP A 576 -17.34 -29.27 -23.46
CA ASP A 576 -16.77 -30.62 -23.31
C ASP A 576 -15.55 -30.68 -22.37
N CYS A 577 -15.55 -29.84 -21.34
CA CYS A 577 -14.49 -29.77 -20.32
C CYS A 577 -15.05 -29.72 -18.88
N PRO A 578 -16.05 -30.54 -18.49
CA PRO A 578 -16.71 -30.44 -17.18
C PRO A 578 -15.74 -30.59 -16.01
N GLU A 579 -14.65 -31.35 -16.16
CA GLU A 579 -13.60 -31.50 -15.14
C GLU A 579 -12.93 -30.20 -14.69
N LEU A 580 -13.06 -29.10 -15.45
CA LEU A 580 -12.50 -27.80 -15.08
C LEU A 580 -13.34 -27.04 -14.04
N ALA A 581 -14.60 -27.45 -13.80
CA ALA A 581 -15.51 -26.76 -12.89
C ALA A 581 -14.98 -26.66 -11.46
N LEU A 582 -14.34 -27.73 -10.97
CA LEU A 582 -13.78 -27.79 -9.62
C LEU A 582 -12.62 -26.81 -9.41
N LEU A 583 -11.84 -26.51 -10.46
CA LEU A 583 -10.68 -25.62 -10.36
C LEU A 583 -11.08 -24.20 -9.90
N VAL A 584 -12.23 -23.71 -10.36
CA VAL A 584 -12.74 -22.38 -9.97
C VAL A 584 -13.06 -22.35 -8.48
N ARG A 585 -13.72 -23.40 -7.96
CA ARG A 585 -14.06 -23.51 -6.54
C ARG A 585 -12.82 -23.71 -5.67
N GLU A 586 -11.83 -24.45 -6.16
CA GLU A 586 -10.56 -24.64 -5.46
C GLU A 586 -9.77 -23.33 -5.35
N MET A 587 -9.72 -22.54 -6.42
CA MET A 587 -9.13 -21.20 -6.42
C MET A 587 -9.82 -20.27 -5.42
N GLU A 588 -11.15 -20.22 -5.42
CA GLU A 588 -11.91 -19.36 -4.48
C GLU A 588 -11.73 -19.80 -3.02
N ARG A 589 -11.69 -21.12 -2.76
CA ARG A 589 -11.40 -21.66 -1.43
C ARG A 589 -10.02 -21.22 -0.96
N GLU A 590 -8.98 -21.42 -1.77
CA GLU A 590 -7.61 -21.01 -1.43
C GLU A 590 -7.50 -19.50 -1.20
N ALA A 591 -8.19 -18.70 -2.02
CA ALA A 591 -8.21 -17.25 -1.86
C ALA A 591 -8.84 -16.85 -0.52
N LEU A 592 -9.96 -17.48 -0.13
CA LEU A 592 -10.71 -17.18 1.09
C LEU A 592 -9.95 -17.63 2.34
N GLU A 593 -9.40 -18.85 2.33
CA GLU A 593 -8.60 -19.38 3.43
C GLU A 593 -7.39 -18.49 3.73
N ALA A 594 -6.71 -18.04 2.69
CA ALA A 594 -5.57 -17.15 2.85
C ALA A 594 -5.98 -15.74 3.29
N MET A 595 -7.07 -15.17 2.78
CA MET A 595 -7.64 -13.90 3.28
C MET A 595 -8.03 -14.01 4.76
N ALA A 596 -8.47 -15.20 5.20
CA ALA A 596 -8.87 -15.49 6.57
C ALA A 596 -7.70 -15.77 7.54
N ALA A 597 -6.46 -15.97 7.05
CA ALA A 597 -5.35 -16.57 7.82
C ALA A 597 -5.03 -15.89 9.16
N HIS A 598 -5.29 -14.58 9.31
CA HIS A 598 -5.03 -13.81 10.54
C HIS A 598 -6.31 -13.28 11.22
N SER A 599 -7.48 -13.74 10.76
CA SER A 599 -8.76 -13.19 11.20
C SER A 599 -9.41 -13.97 12.35
N GLY A 600 -8.96 -15.20 12.59
CA GLY A 600 -9.64 -16.15 13.49
C GLY A 600 -10.89 -16.80 12.88
N LEU A 601 -11.24 -16.47 11.64
CA LEU A 601 -12.37 -17.07 10.92
C LEU A 601 -12.10 -18.54 10.62
N ARG A 602 -13.04 -19.42 10.98
CA ARG A 602 -13.01 -20.83 10.57
C ARG A 602 -13.78 -20.99 9.27
N VAL A 603 -13.15 -21.54 8.25
CA VAL A 603 -13.74 -21.79 6.94
C VAL A 603 -13.88 -23.30 6.76
N ASN A 604 -15.11 -23.79 6.60
CA ASN A 604 -15.37 -25.14 6.11
C ASN A 604 -15.97 -25.03 4.71
N TRP A 605 -15.36 -25.69 3.73
CA TRP A 605 -15.74 -25.58 2.33
C TRP A 605 -15.83 -26.96 1.68
N THR A 606 -16.98 -27.27 1.08
CA THR A 606 -17.21 -28.49 0.30
C THR A 606 -17.64 -28.11 -1.12
N SER A 607 -16.91 -28.58 -2.13
CA SER A 607 -17.21 -28.31 -3.55
C SER A 607 -17.81 -29.54 -4.23
N HIS A 608 -18.67 -29.32 -5.23
CA HIS A 608 -19.27 -30.36 -6.05
C HIS A 608 -18.88 -30.23 -7.53
N GLU A 609 -18.99 -31.32 -8.30
CA GLU A 609 -18.52 -31.40 -9.69
C GLU A 609 -19.25 -30.44 -10.65
N ASP A 610 -20.48 -30.04 -10.32
CA ASP A 610 -21.28 -29.07 -11.08
C ASP A 610 -20.92 -27.60 -10.75
N GLY A 611 -19.89 -27.38 -9.93
CA GLY A 611 -19.44 -26.07 -9.49
C GLY A 611 -20.26 -25.46 -8.35
N THR A 612 -21.23 -26.18 -7.79
CA THR A 612 -21.89 -25.80 -6.53
C THR A 612 -20.96 -26.02 -5.34
N ALA A 613 -21.25 -25.36 -4.22
CA ALA A 613 -20.46 -25.49 -3.01
C ALA A 613 -21.26 -25.16 -1.73
N GLU A 614 -20.93 -25.86 -0.66
CA GLU A 614 -21.39 -25.59 0.71
C GLU A 614 -20.25 -24.95 1.51
N ILE A 615 -20.49 -23.75 2.02
CA ILE A 615 -19.51 -22.98 2.79
C ILE A 615 -20.11 -22.65 4.15
N VAL A 616 -19.35 -22.92 5.21
CA VAL A 616 -19.67 -22.52 6.57
C VAL A 616 -18.53 -21.68 7.13
N LEU A 617 -18.84 -20.42 7.44
CA LEU A 617 -17.95 -19.51 8.13
C LEU A 617 -18.35 -19.45 9.60
N GLY A 618 -17.42 -19.77 10.49
CA GLY A 618 -17.65 -19.74 11.93
C GLY A 618 -16.80 -18.67 12.58
N ALA A 619 -17.42 -17.88 13.47
CA ALA A 619 -16.68 -17.04 14.39
C ALA A 619 -15.61 -17.85 15.14
N PRO A 620 -14.51 -17.20 15.57
CA PRO A 620 -13.55 -17.81 16.48
C PRO A 620 -14.31 -18.38 17.68
N SER A 621 -13.98 -19.60 18.10
CA SER A 621 -14.54 -20.15 19.33
C SER A 621 -14.25 -19.15 20.46
N ALA A 622 -15.27 -18.77 21.24
CA ALA A 622 -15.01 -18.11 22.51
C ALA A 622 -14.04 -19.02 23.29
N VAL A 623 -12.78 -18.62 23.39
CA VAL A 623 -11.93 -19.14 24.46
C VAL A 623 -12.67 -18.75 25.72
N VAL A 624 -13.12 -19.77 26.45
CA VAL A 624 -13.70 -19.67 27.79
C VAL A 624 -13.03 -18.52 28.52
N GLN A 625 -13.74 -17.39 28.67
CA GLN A 625 -13.41 -16.45 29.71
C GLN A 625 -13.49 -17.29 30.99
N ALA A 626 -12.34 -17.54 31.61
CA ALA A 626 -12.30 -18.01 32.97
C ALA A 626 -13.16 -17.03 33.77
N ALA A 627 -14.35 -17.47 34.17
CA ALA A 627 -15.12 -16.81 35.20
C ALA A 627 -14.16 -16.58 36.39
N PRO A 628 -14.25 -15.43 37.08
CA PRO A 628 -13.52 -15.29 38.33
C PRO A 628 -13.98 -16.42 39.23
N ALA A 629 -13.04 -17.23 39.73
CA ALA A 629 -13.33 -18.19 40.77
C ALA A 629 -13.93 -17.42 41.94
N GLU A 630 -15.23 -17.60 42.16
CA GLU A 630 -15.89 -17.16 43.38
C GLU A 630 -15.17 -17.81 44.56
N ALA A 631 -14.85 -16.95 45.54
CA ALA A 631 -14.27 -17.35 46.80
C ALA A 631 -15.20 -18.32 47.54
N VAL A 632 -14.63 -19.44 47.99
CA VAL A 632 -15.01 -20.11 49.23
C VAL A 632 -13.75 -20.33 50.04
#